data_AF-A0A0P7V118-F1
#
_entry.id   AF-A0A0P7V118-F1
#
_cell.length_a   1.000
_cell.length_b   1.000
_cell.length_c   1.000
_cell.angle_alpha   90.00
_cell.angle_beta   90.00
_cell.angle_gamma   90.00
#
_symmetry.space_group_name_H-M   'P 1'
#
loop_
_entity.id
_entity.type
_entity.pdbx_description
1 polymer ?
#
loop_
_entity_poly.entity_id
_entity_poly.type
_entity_poly.pdbx_seq_one_letter_code
_entity_poly.pdbx_strand_id
1 'polypeptide(L)'
;MLWLSRGRQRAEAGRGARGFDVPDERMHLAVVACGDRLDETLNMLKSALLFSFRKIKFHIFAEQTLASLFEKGLSQWPRPISSKFQYNIYPITFSVGNAEEWKKLFKPCAAQRLFLPVILKDVDSLLYVDTDVLFLSPVDHIWNFLKDFNSSQLAAMAPEHEIPKIGWYSRFARHPFYGVTGVNSGVMLMNLTRIRSTLFKNSMISGGLSWEDLLHPLYQKYKNHITWGDQDLLNIIFHYNPECLYIFPCQWNYRPDHCMYGSNCKSAEEEGVSILHGNRGVYHDDKQPAFKAVYDAIHDYPFEENLFQSLFYPLQTKFLDTVNTLCGRIPQVFLKQVEKTMRTVYERRVVRHMRPRHQ
;
A
#
# COMPACT_ATOMS: atom_id res chain seq x y z
N MET A 1 -78.11 2.99 -30.78
CA MET A 1 -77.38 3.84 -29.82
C MET A 1 -76.02 3.19 -29.57
N LEU A 2 -74.97 3.82 -30.11
CA LEU A 2 -73.51 3.77 -29.81
C LEU A 2 -72.79 2.49 -29.31
N TRP A 3 -71.92 1.99 -30.19
CA TRP A 3 -70.50 1.58 -30.06
C TRP A 3 -69.73 1.65 -28.70
N LEU A 4 -68.85 0.63 -28.52
CA LEU A 4 -67.45 0.62 -27.99
C LEU A 4 -67.08 0.23 -26.53
N SER A 5 -66.54 -0.99 -26.43
CA SER A 5 -65.21 -1.45 -25.93
C SER A 5 -64.40 -0.75 -24.82
N ARG A 6 -63.74 -1.63 -24.03
CA ARG A 6 -62.45 -1.59 -23.29
C ARG A 6 -62.66 -1.73 -21.77
N GLY A 7 -61.87 -2.48 -21.00
CA GLY A 7 -60.63 -3.22 -21.21
C GLY A 7 -60.05 -3.52 -19.82
N ARG A 8 -59.62 -4.76 -19.57
CA ARG A 8 -59.07 -5.28 -18.30
C ARG A 8 -57.85 -4.47 -17.81
N GLN A 9 -57.85 -4.12 -16.53
CA GLN A 9 -56.66 -3.63 -15.83
C GLN A 9 -55.67 -4.77 -15.54
N ARG A 10 -54.41 -4.56 -15.90
CA ARG A 10 -53.24 -5.36 -15.51
C ARG A 10 -52.78 -4.93 -14.11
N ALA A 11 -52.58 -5.89 -13.21
CA ALA A 11 -51.78 -5.71 -12.01
C ALA A 11 -50.38 -6.29 -12.29
N GLU A 12 -49.36 -5.43 -12.26
CA GLU A 12 -47.95 -5.81 -12.41
C GLU A 12 -47.41 -6.38 -11.10
N ALA A 13 -46.95 -7.63 -11.16
CA ALA A 13 -46.14 -8.25 -10.13
C ALA A 13 -44.67 -7.87 -10.36
N GLY A 14 -44.10 -7.05 -9.47
CA GLY A 14 -42.70 -6.67 -9.48
C GLY A 14 -42.13 -6.60 -8.07
N ARG A 15 -41.52 -7.70 -7.61
CA ARG A 15 -40.53 -7.66 -6.53
C ARG A 15 -39.40 -8.62 -6.88
N GLY A 16 -38.39 -8.08 -7.57
CA GLY A 16 -37.11 -8.73 -7.75
C GLY A 16 -36.47 -8.98 -6.38
N ALA A 17 -36.04 -10.21 -6.15
CA ALA A 17 -35.16 -10.56 -5.06
C ALA A 17 -33.90 -9.69 -5.19
N ARG A 18 -33.61 -8.89 -4.17
CA ARG A 18 -32.31 -8.22 -4.04
C ARG A 18 -31.27 -9.33 -3.96
N GLY A 19 -30.43 -9.43 -4.98
CA GLY A 19 -29.23 -10.24 -4.90
C GLY A 19 -28.47 -9.80 -3.66
N PHE A 20 -28.11 -10.77 -2.81
CA PHE A 20 -27.08 -10.56 -1.82
C PHE A 20 -25.84 -10.09 -2.59
N ASP A 21 -25.40 -8.85 -2.37
CA ASP A 21 -24.10 -8.39 -2.87
C ASP A 21 -23.06 -9.35 -2.31
N VAL A 22 -22.50 -10.19 -3.19
CA VAL A 22 -21.32 -10.97 -2.88
C VAL A 22 -20.22 -9.94 -2.59
N PRO A 23 -19.59 -9.94 -1.40
CA PRO A 23 -18.50 -9.02 -1.11
C PRO A 23 -17.48 -9.10 -2.23
N ASP A 24 -17.07 -7.96 -2.79
CA ASP A 24 -16.07 -7.95 -3.85
C ASP A 24 -14.78 -8.58 -3.29
N GLU A 25 -14.49 -9.84 -3.66
CA GLU A 25 -13.32 -10.58 -3.20
C GLU A 25 -12.00 -10.02 -3.77
N ARG A 26 -11.95 -8.74 -4.15
CA ARG A 26 -10.75 -8.09 -4.68
C ARG A 26 -9.95 -7.45 -3.58
N MET A 27 -8.64 -7.41 -3.78
CA MET A 27 -7.75 -6.61 -2.94
C MET A 27 -7.74 -5.20 -3.48
N HIS A 28 -7.82 -4.20 -2.60
CA HIS A 28 -7.77 -2.80 -2.98
C HIS A 28 -6.41 -2.22 -2.62
N LEU A 29 -5.70 -1.68 -3.60
CA LEU A 29 -4.38 -1.06 -3.40
C LEU A 29 -4.47 0.42 -3.81
N ALA A 30 -4.11 1.32 -2.90
CA ALA A 30 -4.03 2.75 -3.18
C ALA A 30 -2.60 3.25 -3.22
N VAL A 31 -2.38 4.25 -4.06
CA VAL A 31 -1.12 4.99 -4.18
C VAL A 31 -1.43 6.45 -4.48
N VAL A 32 -0.55 7.34 -4.04
CA VAL A 32 -0.62 8.77 -4.34
C VAL A 32 0.64 9.18 -5.09
N ALA A 33 0.50 9.78 -6.27
CA ALA A 33 1.60 10.17 -7.14
C ALA A 33 1.49 11.64 -7.58
N CYS A 34 2.54 12.42 -7.33
CA CYS A 34 2.64 13.82 -7.75
C CYS A 34 4.04 14.09 -8.32
N GLY A 35 4.18 15.11 -9.17
CA GLY A 35 5.45 15.42 -9.82
C GLY A 35 5.94 14.34 -10.79
N ASP A 36 7.18 13.88 -10.62
CA ASP A 36 7.91 12.97 -11.51
C ASP A 36 7.75 11.47 -11.16
N ARG A 37 6.72 11.12 -10.39
CA ARG A 37 6.55 9.77 -9.81
C ARG A 37 5.87 8.75 -10.73
N LEU A 38 5.73 9.02 -12.02
CA LEU A 38 5.05 8.13 -12.97
C LEU A 38 5.70 6.75 -13.05
N ASP A 39 6.98 6.70 -13.43
CA ASP A 39 7.70 5.45 -13.70
C ASP A 39 7.86 4.62 -12.42
N GLU A 40 8.19 5.28 -11.31
CA GLU A 40 8.29 4.66 -10.00
C GLU A 40 6.95 4.01 -9.58
N THR A 41 5.84 4.72 -9.77
CA THR A 41 4.50 4.18 -9.47
C THR A 41 4.13 3.02 -10.39
N LEU A 42 4.43 3.09 -11.69
CA LEU A 42 4.19 1.98 -12.62
C LEU A 42 5.01 0.74 -12.23
N ASN A 43 6.26 0.93 -11.78
CA ASN A 43 7.10 -0.16 -11.30
C ASN A 43 6.57 -0.78 -9.99
N MET A 44 6.08 0.05 -9.07
CA MET A 44 5.37 -0.42 -7.86
C MET A 44 4.15 -1.28 -8.23
N LEU A 45 3.27 -0.77 -9.10
CA LEU A 45 2.07 -1.50 -9.54
C LEU A 45 2.43 -2.81 -10.27
N LYS A 46 3.49 -2.79 -11.07
CA LYS A 46 4.05 -3.97 -11.73
C LYS A 46 4.47 -5.01 -10.69
N SER A 47 5.27 -4.64 -9.69
CA SER A 47 5.71 -5.55 -8.63
C SER A 47 4.54 -6.20 -7.88
N ALA A 48 3.47 -5.43 -7.62
CA ALA A 48 2.25 -5.94 -7.00
C ALA A 48 1.58 -7.05 -7.84
N LEU A 49 1.62 -6.96 -9.17
CA LEU A 49 0.98 -7.94 -10.06
C LEU A 49 1.82 -9.17 -10.39
N LEU A 50 3.15 -9.08 -10.32
CA LEU A 50 4.05 -10.19 -10.65
C LEU A 50 3.71 -11.43 -9.83
N PHE A 51 3.41 -11.23 -8.56
CA PHE A 51 3.32 -12.28 -7.55
C PHE A 51 1.92 -12.51 -6.98
N SER A 52 1.01 -11.56 -7.18
CA SER A 52 -0.35 -11.68 -6.62
C SER A 52 -1.17 -12.76 -7.30
N PHE A 53 -2.01 -13.41 -6.48
CA PHE A 53 -2.89 -14.48 -6.90
C PHE A 53 -4.32 -13.98 -7.14
N ARG A 54 -4.81 -13.13 -6.23
CA ARG A 54 -6.11 -12.46 -6.37
C ARG A 54 -6.00 -11.25 -7.28
N LYS A 55 -7.14 -10.85 -7.83
CA LYS A 55 -7.24 -9.62 -8.61
C LYS A 55 -7.13 -8.40 -7.69
N ILE A 56 -6.51 -7.34 -8.21
CA ILE A 56 -6.31 -6.08 -7.48
C ILE A 56 -7.11 -4.97 -8.15
N LYS A 57 -7.80 -4.15 -7.35
CA LYS A 57 -8.34 -2.86 -7.79
C LYS A 57 -7.38 -1.76 -7.34
N PHE A 58 -6.79 -1.05 -8.29
CA PHE A 58 -5.92 0.08 -8.03
C PHE A 58 -6.73 1.37 -7.87
N HIS A 59 -6.40 2.12 -6.82
CA HIS A 59 -6.91 3.47 -6.57
C HIS A 59 -5.74 4.45 -6.65
N ILE A 60 -5.58 5.09 -7.81
CA ILE A 60 -4.43 5.95 -8.10
C ILE A 60 -4.86 7.39 -7.90
N PHE A 61 -4.33 8.06 -6.88
CA PHE A 61 -4.56 9.48 -6.65
C PHE A 61 -3.42 10.26 -7.27
N ALA A 62 -3.71 11.11 -8.25
CA ALA A 62 -2.66 11.79 -9.00
C ALA A 62 -3.03 13.21 -9.43
N GLU A 63 -2.01 14.01 -9.74
CA GLU A 63 -2.19 15.29 -10.43
C GLU A 63 -2.77 15.06 -11.84
N GLN A 64 -3.55 16.04 -12.32
CA GLN A 64 -4.26 15.95 -13.60
C GLN A 64 -3.32 15.63 -14.78
N THR A 65 -2.08 16.13 -14.73
CA THR A 65 -1.05 15.90 -15.75
C THR A 65 -0.55 14.46 -15.80
N LEU A 66 -0.63 13.71 -14.69
CA LEU A 66 -0.21 12.32 -14.61
C LEU A 66 -1.32 11.34 -14.98
N ALA A 67 -2.60 11.74 -14.87
CA ALA A 67 -3.74 10.85 -15.09
C ALA A 67 -3.71 10.17 -16.47
N SER A 68 -3.56 10.95 -17.55
CA SER A 68 -3.49 10.41 -18.91
C SER A 68 -2.24 9.56 -19.17
N LEU A 69 -1.13 9.86 -18.48
CA LEU A 69 0.10 9.09 -18.58
C LEU A 69 -0.05 7.72 -17.90
N PHE A 70 -0.73 7.66 -16.76
CA PHE A 70 -1.09 6.39 -16.12
C PHE A 70 -2.01 5.54 -16.99
N GLU A 71 -3.06 6.13 -17.58
CA GLU A 71 -3.95 5.42 -18.51
C GLU A 71 -3.16 4.82 -19.68
N LYS A 72 -2.26 5.60 -20.27
CA LYS A 72 -1.38 5.14 -21.35
C LYS A 72 -0.46 4.01 -20.89
N GLY A 73 0.24 4.15 -19.76
CA GLY A 73 1.14 3.13 -19.24
C GLY A 73 0.44 1.81 -18.92
N LEU A 74 -0.71 1.88 -18.25
CA LEU A 74 -1.48 0.70 -17.84
C LEU A 74 -2.17 0.00 -19.03
N SER A 75 -2.61 0.76 -20.04
CA SER A 75 -3.24 0.19 -21.25
C SER A 75 -2.25 -0.54 -22.17
N GLN A 76 -0.94 -0.27 -22.02
CA GLN A 76 0.11 -0.95 -22.76
C GLN A 76 0.46 -2.34 -22.19
N TRP A 77 -0.02 -2.70 -21.00
CA TRP A 77 0.30 -3.99 -20.37
C TRP A 77 -0.42 -5.16 -21.05
N PRO A 78 0.27 -6.30 -21.28
CA PRO A 78 -0.30 -7.46 -21.99
C PRO A 78 -1.61 -7.97 -21.40
N ARG A 79 -2.50 -8.50 -22.26
CA ARG A 79 -3.85 -8.98 -21.88
C ARG A 79 -3.87 -9.91 -20.64
N PRO A 80 -2.96 -10.90 -20.52
CA PRO A 80 -2.90 -11.73 -19.31
C PRO A 80 -2.66 -10.94 -18.02
N ILE A 81 -1.91 -9.84 -18.08
CA ILE A 81 -1.69 -8.93 -16.93
C ILE A 81 -2.89 -8.01 -16.72
N SER A 82 -3.40 -7.38 -17.78
CA SER A 82 -4.56 -6.48 -17.70
C SER A 82 -5.84 -7.18 -17.22
N SER A 83 -5.95 -8.51 -17.36
CA SER A 83 -7.06 -9.30 -16.78
C SER A 83 -7.01 -9.45 -15.24
N LYS A 84 -5.85 -9.18 -14.62
CA LYS A 84 -5.61 -9.34 -13.19
C LYS A 84 -5.95 -8.09 -12.37
N PHE A 85 -6.19 -6.96 -13.00
CA PHE A 85 -6.48 -5.73 -12.27
C PHE A 85 -7.58 -4.89 -12.91
N GLN A 86 -8.11 -3.99 -12.10
CA GLN A 86 -8.89 -2.83 -12.53
C GLN A 86 -8.27 -1.61 -11.87
N TYR A 87 -8.54 -0.42 -12.40
CA TYR A 87 -8.04 0.80 -11.81
C TYR A 87 -9.03 1.95 -11.94
N ASN A 88 -8.97 2.84 -10.96
CA ASN A 88 -9.61 4.15 -11.00
C ASN A 88 -8.53 5.19 -10.70
N ILE A 89 -8.53 6.29 -11.45
CA ILE A 89 -7.66 7.44 -11.20
C ILE A 89 -8.51 8.55 -10.59
N TYR A 90 -8.03 9.13 -9.51
CA TYR A 90 -8.70 10.17 -8.74
C TYR A 90 -7.83 11.43 -8.71
N PRO A 91 -8.42 12.63 -8.75
CA PRO A 91 -7.67 13.85 -8.51
C PRO A 91 -7.24 13.95 -7.04
N ILE A 92 -6.13 14.65 -6.80
CA ILE A 92 -5.71 15.05 -5.45
C ILE A 92 -6.76 15.99 -4.85
N THR A 93 -7.33 15.61 -3.71
CA THR A 93 -8.41 16.35 -3.04
C THR A 93 -8.30 16.21 -1.52
N PHE A 94 -8.52 17.32 -0.82
CA PHE A 94 -8.51 17.41 0.64
C PHE A 94 -9.88 17.93 1.10
N SER A 95 -10.59 17.17 1.94
CA SER A 95 -11.98 17.49 2.30
C SER A 95 -12.11 18.53 3.42
N VAL A 96 -11.04 18.76 4.20
CA VAL A 96 -11.03 19.72 5.31
C VAL A 96 -9.78 20.59 5.28
N GLY A 97 -9.87 21.81 5.82
CA GLY A 97 -8.74 22.74 5.92
C GLY A 97 -8.29 23.32 4.57
N ASN A 98 -7.07 23.88 4.54
CA ASN A 98 -6.51 24.48 3.33
C ASN A 98 -5.76 23.43 2.50
N ALA A 99 -6.20 23.22 1.25
CA ALA A 99 -5.60 22.25 0.33
C ALA A 99 -4.10 22.50 0.06
N GLU A 100 -3.67 23.77 0.00
CA GLU A 100 -2.26 24.13 -0.22
C GLU A 100 -1.38 23.80 0.99
N GLU A 101 -1.91 23.93 2.20
CA GLU A 101 -1.20 23.52 3.42
C GLU A 101 -1.00 22.00 3.43
N TRP A 102 -2.05 21.24 3.14
CA TRP A 102 -1.96 19.77 3.05
C TRP A 102 -1.02 19.30 1.95
N LYS A 103 -1.06 19.94 0.78
CA LYS A 103 -0.18 19.60 -0.35
C LYS A 103 1.29 19.81 -0.02
N LYS A 104 1.62 20.77 0.86
CA LYS A 104 2.99 21.14 1.26
C LYS A 104 3.41 20.57 2.61
N LEU A 105 2.59 19.72 3.24
CA LEU A 105 2.80 19.24 4.60
C LEU A 105 4.13 18.49 4.77
N PHE A 106 4.55 17.70 3.78
CA PHE A 106 5.84 17.01 3.77
C PHE A 106 6.39 16.83 2.35
N LYS A 107 5.99 15.75 1.68
CA LYS A 107 6.19 15.57 0.23
C LYS A 107 4.92 15.99 -0.50
N PRO A 108 5.02 16.46 -1.75
CA PRO A 108 3.85 16.84 -2.54
C PRO A 108 2.79 15.72 -2.48
N CYS A 109 1.60 16.10 -2.01
CA CYS A 109 0.43 15.22 -1.93
C CYS A 109 0.50 14.04 -0.96
N ALA A 110 1.59 13.83 -0.20
CA ALA A 110 1.69 12.71 0.75
C ALA A 110 0.52 12.65 1.74
N ALA A 111 0.06 13.82 2.20
CA ALA A 111 -1.08 13.97 3.09
C ALA A 111 -2.39 13.40 2.53
N GLN A 112 -2.52 13.19 1.22
CA GLN A 112 -3.71 12.59 0.58
C GLN A 112 -4.08 11.25 1.21
N ARG A 113 -3.09 10.49 1.72
CA ARG A 113 -3.32 9.20 2.40
C ARG A 113 -4.27 9.33 3.60
N LEU A 114 -4.25 10.47 4.30
CA LEU A 114 -5.11 10.75 5.44
C LEU A 114 -6.59 10.88 5.03
N PHE A 115 -6.88 11.20 3.77
CA PHE A 115 -8.23 11.48 3.27
C PHE A 115 -8.86 10.28 2.55
N LEU A 116 -8.10 9.20 2.34
CA LEU A 116 -8.60 7.98 1.69
C LEU A 116 -9.86 7.39 2.35
N PRO A 117 -9.98 7.33 3.70
CA PRO A 117 -11.19 6.81 4.35
C PRO A 117 -12.45 7.60 4.02
N VAL A 118 -12.32 8.91 3.79
CA VAL A 118 -13.41 9.85 3.49
C VAL A 118 -13.81 9.80 2.02
N ILE A 119 -12.82 9.65 1.13
CA ILE A 119 -13.04 9.66 -0.32
C ILE A 119 -13.54 8.30 -0.82
N LEU A 120 -12.94 7.20 -0.37
CA LEU A 120 -13.29 5.83 -0.81
C LEU A 120 -14.43 5.25 0.04
N LYS A 121 -15.62 5.85 -0.06
CA LYS A 121 -16.80 5.51 0.75
C LYS A 121 -17.30 4.09 0.53
N ASP A 122 -17.15 3.56 -0.69
CA ASP A 122 -17.61 2.22 -1.08
C ASP A 122 -16.52 1.14 -0.95
N VAL A 123 -15.40 1.46 -0.30
CA VAL A 123 -14.28 0.52 -0.07
C VAL A 123 -14.21 0.22 1.42
N ASP A 124 -14.27 -1.06 1.78
CA ASP A 124 -14.24 -1.51 3.18
C ASP A 124 -12.82 -1.61 3.73
N SER A 125 -11.88 -2.09 2.92
CA SER A 125 -10.48 -2.28 3.32
C SER A 125 -9.56 -1.88 2.18
N LEU A 126 -8.36 -1.42 2.52
CA LEU A 126 -7.41 -0.84 1.58
C LEU A 126 -5.98 -1.10 2.05
N LEU A 127 -5.10 -1.48 1.13
CA LEU A 127 -3.66 -1.38 1.33
C LEU A 127 -3.18 -0.10 0.67
N TYR A 128 -2.70 0.86 1.45
CA TYR A 128 -2.01 2.04 0.94
C TYR A 128 -0.50 1.78 0.91
N VAL A 129 0.17 2.22 -0.16
CA VAL A 129 1.64 2.22 -0.26
C VAL A 129 2.18 3.51 -0.87
N ASP A 130 3.41 3.89 -0.46
CA ASP A 130 4.20 4.93 -1.13
C ASP A 130 4.65 4.48 -2.53
N THR A 131 5.03 5.44 -3.39
CA THR A 131 5.39 5.15 -4.79
C THR A 131 6.68 4.34 -4.92
N ASP A 132 7.60 4.47 -3.96
CA ASP A 132 8.89 3.78 -3.87
C ASP A 132 8.81 2.44 -3.11
N VAL A 133 7.62 1.86 -3.02
CA VAL A 133 7.41 0.51 -2.47
C VAL A 133 7.45 -0.55 -3.59
N LEU A 134 8.08 -1.69 -3.34
CA LEU A 134 8.12 -2.84 -4.23
C LEU A 134 7.70 -4.11 -3.48
N PHE A 135 6.83 -4.90 -4.09
CA PHE A 135 6.38 -6.19 -3.55
C PHE A 135 7.30 -7.32 -4.01
N LEU A 136 7.97 -7.96 -3.05
CA LEU A 136 8.82 -9.15 -3.30
C LEU A 136 8.10 -10.46 -2.92
N SER A 137 6.89 -10.33 -2.43
CA SER A 137 5.96 -11.40 -2.05
C SER A 137 4.54 -11.05 -2.53
N PRO A 138 3.61 -12.02 -2.62
CA PRO A 138 2.23 -11.76 -3.04
C PRO A 138 1.52 -10.74 -2.13
N VAL A 139 0.80 -9.78 -2.72
CA VAL A 139 -0.02 -8.81 -1.96
C VAL A 139 -1.07 -9.52 -1.10
N ASP A 140 -1.51 -10.71 -1.54
CA ASP A 140 -2.40 -11.60 -0.80
C ASP A 140 -1.97 -11.83 0.65
N HIS A 141 -0.67 -11.91 0.92
CA HIS A 141 -0.17 -12.23 2.25
C HIS A 141 -0.34 -11.06 3.23
N ILE A 142 0.03 -9.83 2.84
CA ILE A 142 -0.21 -8.65 3.69
C ILE A 142 -1.71 -8.37 3.81
N TRP A 143 -2.49 -8.59 2.74
CA TRP A 143 -3.94 -8.44 2.77
C TRP A 143 -4.60 -9.37 3.79
N ASN A 144 -4.05 -10.57 3.99
CA ASN A 144 -4.59 -11.53 4.97
C ASN A 144 -4.48 -11.06 6.42
N PHE A 145 -3.59 -10.11 6.76
CA PHE A 145 -3.54 -9.55 8.12
C PHE A 145 -4.85 -8.86 8.53
N LEU A 146 -5.72 -8.46 7.59
CA LEU A 146 -7.07 -7.97 7.91
C LEU A 146 -7.88 -8.99 8.72
N LYS A 147 -7.65 -10.30 8.54
CA LYS A 147 -8.32 -11.37 9.27
C LYS A 147 -7.79 -11.53 10.69
N ASP A 148 -6.57 -11.07 10.93
CA ASP A 148 -5.90 -11.14 12.23
C ASP A 148 -6.22 -9.91 13.10
N PHE A 149 -6.93 -8.92 12.56
CA PHE A 149 -7.37 -7.77 13.32
C PHE A 149 -8.37 -8.20 14.40
N ASN A 150 -8.07 -7.85 15.65
CA ASN A 150 -9.04 -7.96 16.73
C ASN A 150 -10.20 -6.96 16.54
N SER A 151 -11.17 -6.91 17.46
CA SER A 151 -12.35 -6.05 17.35
C SER A 151 -12.05 -4.55 17.33
N SER A 152 -10.92 -4.11 17.88
CA SER A 152 -10.52 -2.71 17.99
C SER A 152 -9.59 -2.25 16.86
N GLN A 153 -8.80 -3.17 16.29
CA GLN A 153 -7.82 -2.85 15.27
C GLN A 153 -8.48 -2.43 13.96
N LEU A 154 -8.01 -1.33 13.38
CA LEU A 154 -8.54 -0.72 12.16
C LEU A 154 -7.46 -0.36 11.14
N ALA A 155 -6.19 -0.43 11.53
CA ALA A 155 -5.06 -0.24 10.65
C ALA A 155 -3.91 -1.16 11.05
N ALA A 156 -3.00 -1.42 10.12
CA ALA A 156 -1.72 -2.07 10.39
C ALA A 156 -0.56 -1.37 9.70
N MET A 157 0.57 -1.29 10.42
CA MET A 157 1.78 -0.59 10.00
C MET A 157 3.02 -1.29 10.60
N ALA A 158 4.20 -1.03 10.04
CA ALA A 158 5.47 -1.43 10.64
C ALA A 158 6.01 -0.34 11.58
N PRO A 159 6.84 -0.71 12.58
CA PRO A 159 7.62 0.27 13.32
C PRO A 159 8.47 1.13 12.38
N GLU A 160 8.66 2.39 12.72
CA GLU A 160 9.59 3.25 11.99
C GLU A 160 11.04 2.79 12.22
N HIS A 161 11.36 2.31 13.41
CA HIS A 161 12.65 1.67 13.71
C HIS A 161 12.46 0.47 14.64
N GLU A 162 13.35 -0.51 14.53
CA GLU A 162 13.41 -1.68 15.42
C GLU A 162 14.14 -1.37 16.75
N ILE A 163 15.07 -0.40 16.74
CA ILE A 163 15.92 -0.08 17.88
C ILE A 163 15.69 1.37 18.33
N PRO A 164 15.11 1.62 19.53
CA PRO A 164 14.85 2.97 20.04
C PRO A 164 16.08 3.87 20.13
N LYS A 165 17.26 3.32 20.43
CA LYS A 165 18.49 4.11 20.59
C LYS A 165 18.98 4.79 19.30
N ILE A 166 18.55 4.30 18.14
CA ILE A 166 18.90 4.88 16.84
C ILE A 166 17.69 5.48 16.12
N GLY A 167 16.49 5.25 16.62
CA GLY A 167 15.25 5.71 16.02
C GLY A 167 15.05 7.22 16.08
N TRP A 168 14.41 7.76 15.03
CA TRP A 168 14.15 9.20 14.96
C TRP A 168 13.13 9.65 16.01
N TYR A 169 12.00 8.95 16.14
CA TYR A 169 10.93 9.34 17.07
C TYR A 169 11.40 9.37 18.52
N SER A 170 12.05 8.29 18.98
CA SER A 170 12.58 8.15 20.33
C SER A 170 13.64 9.20 20.70
N ARG A 171 14.36 9.76 19.72
CA ARG A 171 15.47 10.69 19.96
C ARG A 171 15.10 12.16 19.76
N PHE A 172 14.21 12.43 18.81
CA PHE A 172 14.03 13.78 18.26
C PHE A 172 12.59 14.26 18.22
N ALA A 173 11.59 13.37 18.26
CA ALA A 173 10.20 13.80 18.19
C ALA A 173 9.83 14.66 19.39
N ARG A 174 9.19 15.80 19.12
CA ARG A 174 8.68 16.75 20.12
C ARG A 174 7.15 16.74 20.22
N HIS A 175 6.54 15.66 19.72
CA HIS A 175 5.11 15.42 19.73
C HIS A 175 4.87 13.95 20.13
N PRO A 176 3.64 13.61 20.56
CA PRO A 176 3.30 12.22 20.84
C PRO A 176 3.47 11.32 19.62
N PHE A 177 3.89 10.07 19.83
CA PHE A 177 4.03 9.07 18.78
C PHE A 177 3.67 7.68 19.29
N TYR A 178 3.39 6.75 18.37
CA TYR A 178 2.98 5.40 18.73
C TYR A 178 4.14 4.57 19.29
N GLY A 179 3.88 3.86 20.38
CA GLY A 179 4.86 2.94 20.97
C GLY A 179 6.16 3.64 21.39
N VAL A 180 7.29 2.98 21.14
CA VAL A 180 8.62 3.47 21.54
C VAL A 180 9.47 3.99 20.39
N THR A 181 9.11 3.65 19.15
CA THR A 181 9.88 3.99 17.95
C THR A 181 9.06 4.68 16.87
N GLY A 182 7.76 4.92 17.11
CA GLY A 182 6.82 5.36 16.07
C GLY A 182 6.58 4.30 15.01
N VAL A 183 5.72 4.62 14.04
CA VAL A 183 5.38 3.78 12.89
C VAL A 183 5.63 4.50 11.58
N ASN A 184 5.97 3.73 10.53
CA ASN A 184 6.22 4.26 9.20
C ASN A 184 4.95 4.16 8.33
N SER A 185 4.59 5.23 7.64
CA SER A 185 3.35 5.31 6.85
C SER A 185 3.45 4.83 5.41
N GLY A 186 4.62 4.40 4.94
CA GLY A 186 4.81 3.99 3.55
C GLY A 186 4.15 2.68 3.17
N VAL A 187 3.75 1.87 4.15
CA VAL A 187 2.89 0.69 3.95
C VAL A 187 1.85 0.68 5.06
N MET A 188 0.58 0.85 4.69
CA MET A 188 -0.51 0.93 5.66
C MET A 188 -1.71 0.11 5.18
N LEU A 189 -2.02 -0.97 5.89
CA LEU A 189 -3.23 -1.74 5.69
C LEU A 189 -4.35 -1.13 6.53
N MET A 190 -5.53 -0.92 5.95
CA MET A 190 -6.59 -0.12 6.56
C MET A 190 -7.92 -0.84 6.43
N ASN A 191 -8.70 -0.86 7.51
CA ASN A 191 -10.14 -1.13 7.47
C ASN A 191 -10.86 0.22 7.48
N LEU A 192 -11.21 0.71 6.29
CA LEU A 192 -11.80 2.04 6.11
C LEU A 192 -13.18 2.13 6.76
N THR A 193 -13.95 1.04 6.79
CA THR A 193 -15.26 1.00 7.45
C THR A 193 -15.14 1.19 8.96
N ARG A 194 -14.17 0.56 9.60
CA ARG A 194 -13.87 0.79 11.03
C ARG A 194 -13.33 2.20 11.27
N ILE A 195 -12.44 2.71 10.42
CA ILE A 195 -11.92 4.09 10.53
C ILE A 195 -13.07 5.11 10.49
N ARG A 196 -13.99 4.98 9.53
CA ARG A 196 -15.15 5.88 9.39
C ARG A 196 -16.11 5.84 10.59
N SER A 197 -16.22 4.69 11.27
CA SER A 197 -17.17 4.49 12.38
C SER A 197 -16.56 4.71 13.77
N THR A 198 -15.25 4.95 13.86
CA THR A 198 -14.55 5.11 15.15
C THR A 198 -14.49 6.58 15.57
N LEU A 199 -14.76 6.82 16.86
CA LEU A 199 -14.43 8.09 17.52
C LEU A 199 -13.06 7.98 18.16
N PHE A 200 -12.12 8.77 17.66
CA PHE A 200 -10.72 8.75 18.07
C PHE A 200 -10.49 9.62 19.29
N LYS A 201 -9.90 9.02 20.33
CA LYS A 201 -9.39 9.74 21.51
C LYS A 201 -8.31 10.72 21.06
N ASN A 202 -8.28 11.88 21.70
CA ASN A 202 -7.31 12.93 21.42
C ASN A 202 -7.16 13.85 22.64
N SER A 203 -6.14 14.70 22.66
CA SER A 203 -5.87 15.63 23.77
C SER A 203 -6.53 17.01 23.61
N MET A 204 -7.52 17.16 22.73
CA MET A 204 -8.22 18.42 22.48
C MET A 204 -9.67 18.35 22.97
N ILE A 205 -10.36 17.23 22.74
CA ILE A 205 -11.78 17.02 23.05
C ILE A 205 -11.96 15.66 23.72
N SER A 206 -12.53 15.65 24.92
CA SER A 206 -12.70 14.44 25.75
C SER A 206 -13.65 13.40 25.16
N GLY A 207 -14.64 13.82 24.37
CA GLY A 207 -15.62 12.93 23.72
C GLY A 207 -15.10 12.18 22.48
N GLY A 208 -13.85 12.44 22.06
CA GLY A 208 -13.31 11.93 20.80
C GLY A 208 -13.84 12.68 19.58
N LEU A 209 -13.24 12.39 18.42
CA LEU A 209 -13.61 12.98 17.13
C LEU A 209 -13.67 11.90 16.05
N SER A 210 -14.52 12.09 15.04
CA SER A 210 -14.44 11.26 13.83
C SER A 210 -13.08 11.44 13.14
N TRP A 211 -12.69 10.52 12.27
CA TRP A 211 -11.42 10.62 11.55
C TRP A 211 -11.29 11.96 10.81
N GLU A 212 -12.30 12.37 10.06
CA GLU A 212 -12.29 13.62 9.28
C GLU A 212 -12.22 14.86 10.17
N ASP A 213 -13.05 14.91 11.22
CA ASP A 213 -13.11 16.05 12.14
C ASP A 213 -11.82 16.21 12.96
N LEU A 214 -11.06 15.12 13.15
CA LEU A 214 -9.81 15.13 13.90
C LEU A 214 -8.65 15.76 13.13
N LEU A 215 -8.58 15.58 11.80
CA LEU A 215 -7.38 15.89 11.01
C LEU A 215 -6.95 17.36 11.11
N HIS A 216 -7.87 18.29 10.86
CA HIS A 216 -7.52 19.71 10.82
C HIS A 216 -7.17 20.30 12.20
N PRO A 217 -7.95 20.07 13.28
CA PRO A 217 -7.56 20.49 14.62
C PRO A 217 -6.22 19.90 15.05
N LEU A 218 -5.97 18.62 14.74
CA LEU A 218 -4.71 17.96 15.09
C LEU A 218 -3.53 18.60 14.35
N TYR A 219 -3.67 18.84 13.05
CA TYR A 219 -2.67 19.57 12.28
C TYR A 219 -2.40 20.96 12.87
N GLN A 220 -3.43 21.77 13.15
CA GLN A 220 -3.23 23.10 13.72
C GLN A 220 -2.50 23.08 15.06
N LYS A 221 -2.77 22.07 15.91
CA LYS A 221 -2.10 21.91 17.19
C LYS A 221 -0.61 21.58 17.05
N TYR A 222 -0.24 20.73 16.08
CA TYR A 222 1.11 20.18 15.99
C TYR A 222 1.94 20.69 14.80
N LYS A 223 1.41 21.55 13.92
CA LYS A 223 2.09 22.03 12.70
C LYS A 223 3.51 22.57 12.89
N ASN A 224 3.83 23.10 14.07
CA ASN A 224 5.15 23.64 14.41
C ASN A 224 6.11 22.60 15.03
N HIS A 225 5.64 21.37 15.28
CA HIS A 225 6.38 20.30 15.94
C HIS A 225 6.54 19.04 15.09
N ILE A 226 5.67 18.84 14.09
CA ILE A 226 5.77 17.74 13.13
C ILE A 226 6.88 17.99 12.11
N THR A 227 7.66 16.95 11.82
CA THR A 227 8.76 16.95 10.84
C THR A 227 8.44 16.09 9.62
N TRP A 228 7.76 14.96 9.82
CA TRP A 228 7.32 14.03 8.77
C TRP A 228 5.84 14.20 8.40
N GLY A 229 5.25 15.33 8.79
CA GLY A 229 3.95 15.78 8.30
C GLY A 229 2.82 14.78 8.58
N ASP A 230 2.32 14.16 7.52
CA ASP A 230 1.22 13.20 7.56
C ASP A 230 1.54 11.93 8.36
N GLN A 231 2.79 11.45 8.33
CA GLN A 231 3.22 10.33 9.15
C GLN A 231 3.17 10.67 10.65
N ASP A 232 3.53 11.90 11.01
CA ASP A 232 3.49 12.34 12.41
C ASP A 232 2.06 12.47 12.91
N LEU A 233 1.13 12.94 12.08
CA LEU A 233 -0.29 12.97 12.42
C LEU A 233 -0.82 11.55 12.69
N LEU A 234 -0.48 10.55 11.87
CA LEU A 234 -0.84 9.15 12.13
C LEU A 234 -0.24 8.65 13.45
N ASN A 235 1.04 8.94 13.71
CA ASN A 235 1.71 8.57 14.96
C ASN A 235 1.04 9.20 16.18
N ILE A 236 0.61 10.47 16.09
CA ILE A 236 -0.11 11.15 17.17
C ILE A 236 -1.50 10.52 17.37
N ILE A 237 -2.24 10.21 16.29
CA ILE A 237 -3.56 9.57 16.38
C ILE A 237 -3.43 8.22 17.12
N PHE A 238 -2.49 7.38 16.69
CA PHE A 238 -2.32 6.06 17.30
C PHE A 238 -1.65 6.12 18.68
N HIS A 239 -0.92 7.18 19.04
CA HIS A 239 -0.47 7.39 20.41
C HIS A 239 -1.65 7.42 21.40
N TYR A 240 -2.73 8.12 21.06
CA TYR A 240 -3.93 8.20 21.91
C TYR A 240 -4.90 7.01 21.72
N ASN A 241 -4.72 6.21 20.67
CA ASN A 241 -5.57 5.08 20.32
C ASN A 241 -4.72 3.84 19.99
N PRO A 242 -3.86 3.37 20.92
CA PRO A 242 -2.90 2.31 20.59
C PRO A 242 -3.56 0.96 20.29
N GLU A 243 -4.77 0.73 20.81
CA GLU A 243 -5.60 -0.46 20.55
C GLU A 243 -6.08 -0.58 19.10
N CYS A 244 -6.07 0.53 18.36
CA CYS A 244 -6.55 0.61 16.98
C CYS A 244 -5.54 0.11 15.95
N LEU A 245 -4.29 -0.18 16.37
CA LEU A 245 -3.20 -0.51 15.46
C LEU A 245 -2.71 -1.95 15.65
N TYR A 246 -2.58 -2.66 14.54
CA TYR A 246 -1.89 -3.96 14.44
C TYR A 246 -0.46 -3.71 13.92
N ILE A 247 0.55 -4.24 14.59
CA ILE A 247 1.95 -4.06 14.15
C ILE A 247 2.40 -5.30 13.41
N PHE A 248 2.68 -5.15 12.10
CA PHE A 248 3.32 -6.22 11.33
C PHE A 248 4.85 -6.10 11.38
N PRO A 249 5.59 -7.22 11.21
CA PRO A 249 7.05 -7.22 11.27
C PRO A 249 7.72 -6.33 10.21
N CYS A 250 8.93 -5.83 10.51
CA CYS A 250 9.72 -4.93 9.66
C CYS A 250 9.97 -5.43 8.22
N GLN A 251 9.92 -6.74 7.96
CA GLN A 251 10.05 -7.29 6.60
C GLN A 251 8.93 -6.85 5.62
N TRP A 252 7.81 -6.36 6.16
CA TRP A 252 6.67 -5.84 5.38
C TRP A 252 6.76 -4.35 5.10
N ASN A 253 7.84 -3.70 5.52
CA ASN A 253 8.18 -2.32 5.16
C ASN A 253 9.70 -2.14 5.30
N TYR A 254 10.48 -2.94 4.56
CA TYR A 254 11.92 -3.00 4.73
C TYR A 254 12.60 -1.83 4.04
N ARG A 255 13.28 -0.98 4.82
CA ARG A 255 13.95 0.25 4.39
C ARG A 255 15.47 0.15 4.52
N PRO A 256 16.26 1.05 3.90
CA PRO A 256 17.71 1.13 4.10
C PRO A 256 18.10 1.26 5.57
N ASP A 257 17.28 1.91 6.38
CA ASP A 257 17.47 2.07 7.83
C ASP A 257 17.61 0.70 8.56
N HIS A 258 17.17 -0.41 7.95
CA HIS A 258 17.30 -1.76 8.50
C HIS A 258 18.63 -2.47 8.24
N CYS A 259 19.49 -1.93 7.36
CA CYS A 259 20.78 -2.55 7.03
C CYS A 259 21.94 -1.57 6.89
N MET A 260 21.68 -0.26 6.74
CA MET A 260 22.72 0.74 6.45
C MET A 260 23.74 0.94 7.58
N TYR A 261 23.41 0.55 8.81
CA TYR A 261 24.30 0.57 9.98
C TYR A 261 24.50 -0.83 10.62
N GLY A 262 24.19 -1.88 9.87
CA GLY A 262 24.09 -3.25 10.36
C GLY A 262 22.63 -3.72 10.32
N SER A 263 22.46 -5.03 10.13
CA SER A 263 21.13 -5.63 10.08
C SER A 263 20.44 -5.54 11.44
N ASN A 264 19.23 -4.97 11.45
CA ASN A 264 18.43 -4.82 12.68
C ASN A 264 16.98 -5.31 12.53
N CYS A 265 16.62 -5.89 11.39
CA CYS A 265 15.31 -6.47 11.13
C CYS A 265 15.39 -7.99 11.13
N LYS A 266 15.21 -8.59 12.31
CA LYS A 266 15.33 -10.05 12.51
C LYS A 266 14.38 -10.85 11.62
N SER A 267 13.14 -10.38 11.45
CA SER A 267 12.16 -11.09 10.65
C SER A 267 12.58 -11.16 9.17
N ALA A 268 13.24 -10.12 8.63
CA ALA A 268 13.76 -10.16 7.27
C ALA A 268 14.95 -11.12 7.10
N GLU A 269 15.75 -11.36 8.14
CA GLU A 269 16.80 -12.38 8.10
C GLU A 269 16.19 -13.80 8.03
N GLU A 270 15.18 -14.03 8.86
CA GLU A 270 14.49 -15.32 8.99
C GLU A 270 13.61 -15.64 7.77
N GLU A 271 12.75 -14.72 7.36
CA GLU A 271 11.74 -14.93 6.34
C GLU A 271 12.06 -14.27 5.00
N GLY A 272 12.98 -13.31 4.96
CA GLY A 272 13.24 -12.49 3.77
C GLY A 272 12.34 -11.27 3.68
N VAL A 273 12.78 -10.26 2.93
CA VAL A 273 12.05 -9.01 2.68
C VAL A 273 10.81 -9.30 1.86
N SER A 274 9.64 -9.03 2.43
CA SER A 274 8.34 -9.25 1.77
C SER A 274 7.89 -8.02 0.97
N ILE A 275 8.16 -6.83 1.51
CA ILE A 275 7.92 -5.53 0.87
C ILE A 275 9.16 -4.67 1.11
N LEU A 276 9.74 -4.18 0.01
CA LEU A 276 10.92 -3.32 -0.01
C LEU A 276 10.47 -1.86 -0.19
N HIS A 277 10.96 -0.95 0.63
CA HIS A 277 10.61 0.46 0.59
C HIS A 277 11.88 1.29 0.38
N GLY A 278 11.98 1.91 -0.80
CA GLY A 278 13.12 2.68 -1.27
C GLY A 278 13.16 4.12 -0.79
N ASN A 279 12.77 4.37 0.47
CA ASN A 279 12.75 5.72 1.05
C ASN A 279 14.13 6.38 0.94
N ARG A 280 14.13 7.73 0.99
CA ARG A 280 15.31 8.58 0.77
C ARG A 280 15.82 8.56 -0.68
N GLY A 281 15.05 8.03 -1.62
CA GLY A 281 15.34 8.05 -3.05
C GLY A 281 16.43 7.06 -3.47
N VAL A 282 16.60 5.97 -2.71
CA VAL A 282 17.72 5.03 -2.89
C VAL A 282 17.66 4.18 -4.16
N TYR A 283 16.55 4.24 -4.90
CA TYR A 283 16.46 3.64 -6.24
C TYR A 283 17.12 4.52 -7.31
N HIS A 284 17.30 5.82 -7.03
CA HIS A 284 17.72 6.82 -8.01
C HIS A 284 19.10 7.41 -7.70
N ASP A 285 19.81 6.85 -6.72
CA ASP A 285 21.19 7.17 -6.38
C ASP A 285 22.04 5.92 -6.11
N ASP A 286 23.35 6.10 -5.92
CA ASP A 286 24.29 5.00 -5.69
C ASP A 286 24.56 4.73 -4.20
N LYS A 287 23.77 5.29 -3.28
CA LYS A 287 24.01 5.13 -1.83
C LYS A 287 23.63 3.74 -1.32
N GLN A 288 22.63 3.10 -1.93
CA GLN A 288 22.19 1.74 -1.59
C GLN A 288 21.99 0.91 -2.87
N PRO A 289 23.08 0.46 -3.51
CA PRO A 289 23.01 -0.23 -4.79
C PRO A 289 22.23 -1.56 -4.72
N ALA A 290 22.12 -2.17 -3.54
CA ALA A 290 21.27 -3.34 -3.31
C ALA A 290 19.78 -3.04 -3.54
N PHE A 291 19.29 -1.87 -3.09
CA PHE A 291 17.89 -1.45 -3.30
C PHE A 291 17.65 -1.13 -4.77
N LYS A 292 18.57 -0.37 -5.37
CA LYS A 292 18.54 -0.04 -6.79
C LYS A 292 18.55 -1.30 -7.68
N ALA A 293 19.36 -2.31 -7.36
CA ALA A 293 19.40 -3.57 -8.10
C ALA A 293 18.03 -4.28 -8.14
N VAL A 294 17.29 -4.26 -7.03
CA VAL A 294 15.92 -4.83 -6.99
C VAL A 294 14.95 -4.00 -7.83
N TYR A 295 15.00 -2.67 -7.70
CA TYR A 295 14.17 -1.76 -8.48
C TYR A 295 14.38 -1.93 -9.99
N ASP A 296 15.64 -1.92 -10.43
CA ASP A 296 16.04 -2.08 -11.83
C ASP A 296 15.60 -3.46 -12.35
N ALA A 297 15.83 -4.54 -11.59
CA ALA A 297 15.43 -5.88 -12.02
C ALA A 297 13.91 -6.00 -12.25
N ILE A 298 13.09 -5.40 -11.38
CA ILE A 298 11.63 -5.38 -11.57
C ILE A 298 11.25 -4.46 -12.72
N HIS A 299 11.90 -3.30 -12.86
CA HIS A 299 11.65 -2.36 -13.94
C HIS A 299 11.93 -3.01 -15.29
N ASP A 300 13.07 -3.65 -15.44
CA ASP A 300 13.58 -4.21 -16.70
C ASP A 300 12.90 -5.53 -17.06
N TYR A 301 12.35 -6.27 -16.10
CA TYR A 301 11.68 -7.55 -16.36
C TYR A 301 10.49 -7.39 -17.33
N PRO A 302 10.56 -7.88 -18.57
CA PRO A 302 9.42 -7.84 -19.47
C PRO A 302 8.33 -8.79 -18.97
N PHE A 303 7.06 -8.33 -18.99
CA PHE A 303 5.95 -9.19 -18.62
C PHE A 303 5.94 -10.48 -19.44
N GLU A 304 5.53 -11.58 -18.79
CA GLU A 304 5.34 -12.92 -19.39
C GLU A 304 6.62 -13.73 -19.67
N GLU A 305 7.79 -13.13 -19.52
CA GLU A 305 9.05 -13.87 -19.57
C GLU A 305 9.25 -14.81 -18.37
N ASN A 306 10.27 -15.66 -18.46
CA ASN A 306 10.61 -16.60 -17.41
C ASN A 306 11.14 -15.84 -16.18
N LEU A 307 10.45 -15.94 -15.04
CA LEU A 307 10.83 -15.27 -13.79
C LEU A 307 12.24 -15.63 -13.31
N PHE A 308 12.68 -16.87 -13.55
CA PHE A 308 14.04 -17.26 -13.18
C PHE A 308 15.08 -16.58 -14.06
N GLN A 309 14.95 -16.70 -15.38
CA GLN A 309 15.94 -16.19 -16.34
C GLN A 309 15.97 -14.66 -16.45
N SER A 310 14.80 -14.02 -16.36
CA SER A 310 14.66 -12.60 -16.69
C SER A 310 14.47 -11.69 -15.45
N LEU A 311 14.29 -12.26 -14.26
CA LEU A 311 14.20 -11.49 -12.99
C LEU A 311 15.18 -12.01 -11.94
N PHE A 312 15.04 -13.27 -11.51
CA PHE A 312 15.78 -13.79 -10.35
C PHE A 312 17.29 -13.92 -10.63
N TYR A 313 17.69 -14.54 -11.74
CA TYR A 313 19.10 -14.75 -12.08
C TYR A 313 19.86 -13.44 -12.35
N PRO A 314 19.31 -12.47 -13.13
CA PRO A 314 19.92 -11.16 -13.28
C PRO A 314 20.07 -10.42 -11.95
N LEU A 315 19.03 -10.46 -11.10
CA LEU A 315 19.07 -9.84 -9.78
C LEU A 315 20.16 -10.47 -8.88
N GLN A 316 20.21 -11.81 -8.83
CA GLN A 316 21.24 -12.54 -8.08
C GLN A 316 22.65 -12.15 -8.53
N THR A 317 22.87 -12.06 -9.85
CA THR A 317 24.15 -11.65 -10.41
C THR A 317 24.47 -10.20 -10.04
N LYS A 318 23.48 -9.31 -10.13
CA LYS A 318 23.67 -7.88 -9.84
C LYS A 318 24.06 -7.61 -8.40
N PHE A 319 23.59 -8.44 -7.45
CA PHE A 319 23.98 -8.30 -6.04
C PHE A 319 25.48 -8.45 -5.78
N LEU A 320 26.22 -9.16 -6.64
CA LEU A 320 27.68 -9.29 -6.53
C LEU A 320 28.39 -7.92 -6.65
N ASP A 321 27.79 -6.97 -7.37
CA ASP A 321 28.30 -5.62 -7.54
C ASP A 321 27.96 -4.68 -6.37
N THR A 322 27.18 -5.12 -5.38
CA THR A 322 26.59 -4.24 -4.34
C THR A 322 27.30 -4.33 -2.98
N VAL A 323 28.30 -5.20 -2.85
CA VAL A 323 28.99 -5.58 -1.60
C VAL A 323 29.78 -4.45 -0.93
N ASN A 324 29.92 -3.31 -1.61
CA ASN A 324 30.51 -2.09 -1.08
C ASN A 324 29.65 -1.44 0.03
N THR A 325 28.38 -1.85 0.19
CA THR A 325 27.50 -1.39 1.27
C THR A 325 27.11 -2.52 2.22
N LEU A 326 26.74 -2.20 3.47
CA LEU A 326 26.28 -3.21 4.43
C LEU A 326 25.02 -3.92 3.95
N CYS A 327 24.09 -3.20 3.32
CA CYS A 327 22.90 -3.78 2.71
C CYS A 327 23.26 -4.77 1.58
N GLY A 328 24.23 -4.44 0.73
CA GLY A 328 24.66 -5.35 -0.35
C GLY A 328 25.49 -6.55 0.10
N ARG A 329 25.93 -6.59 1.37
CA ARG A 329 26.58 -7.77 1.97
C ARG A 329 25.59 -8.80 2.51
N ILE A 330 24.29 -8.51 2.47
CA ILE A 330 23.23 -9.43 2.90
C ILE A 330 22.22 -9.74 1.78
N PRO A 331 22.65 -10.09 0.55
CA PRO A 331 21.75 -10.26 -0.59
C PRO A 331 20.68 -11.33 -0.37
N GLN A 332 20.93 -12.30 0.52
CA GLN A 332 20.00 -13.35 0.88
C GLN A 332 18.65 -12.83 1.40
N VAL A 333 18.62 -11.68 2.10
CA VAL A 333 17.36 -11.17 2.66
C VAL A 333 16.44 -10.66 1.54
N PHE A 334 17.00 -10.12 0.46
CA PHE A 334 16.24 -9.63 -0.70
C PHE A 334 15.81 -10.77 -1.62
N LEU A 335 16.64 -11.80 -1.78
CA LEU A 335 16.38 -12.91 -2.72
C LEU A 335 15.38 -13.95 -2.18
N LYS A 336 15.33 -14.19 -0.87
CA LYS A 336 14.58 -15.30 -0.25
C LYS A 336 13.09 -15.29 -0.61
N GLN A 337 12.42 -14.14 -0.53
CA GLN A 337 10.98 -14.05 -0.87
C GLN A 337 10.73 -14.11 -2.37
N VAL A 338 11.61 -13.51 -3.18
CA VAL A 338 11.53 -13.60 -4.65
C VAL A 338 11.62 -15.06 -5.09
N GLU A 339 12.58 -15.82 -4.55
CA GLU A 339 12.73 -17.24 -4.84
C GLU A 339 11.50 -18.05 -4.43
N LYS A 340 11.04 -17.89 -3.17
CA LYS A 340 9.87 -18.59 -2.62
C LYS A 340 8.61 -18.34 -3.46
N THR A 341 8.42 -17.08 -3.84
CA THR A 341 7.24 -16.65 -4.58
C THR A 341 7.29 -17.13 -6.03
N MET A 342 8.46 -17.05 -6.67
CA MET A 342 8.70 -17.62 -8.00
C MET A 342 8.37 -19.11 -8.04
N ARG A 343 8.88 -19.90 -7.07
CA ARG A 343 8.57 -21.34 -6.94
C ARG A 343 7.06 -21.57 -6.84
N THR A 344 6.37 -20.83 -5.97
CA THR A 344 4.92 -20.92 -5.79
C THR A 344 4.14 -20.61 -7.08
N VAL A 345 4.57 -19.59 -7.84
CA VAL A 345 3.95 -19.24 -9.13
C VAL A 345 4.12 -20.37 -10.15
N TYR A 346 5.30 -20.99 -10.23
CA TYR A 346 5.54 -22.11 -11.13
C TYR A 346 4.71 -23.34 -10.75
N GLU A 347 4.67 -23.72 -9.48
CA GLU A 347 3.86 -24.84 -8.98
C GLU A 347 2.38 -24.66 -9.35
N ARG A 348 1.81 -23.47 -9.14
CA ARG A 348 0.41 -23.18 -9.50
C ARG A 348 0.16 -23.23 -11.00
N ARG A 349 1.12 -22.78 -11.82
CA ARG A 349 1.03 -22.91 -13.28
C ARG A 349 1.02 -24.38 -13.68
N VAL A 350 1.91 -25.21 -13.15
CA VAL A 350 1.97 -26.65 -13.44
C VAL A 350 0.67 -27.35 -13.02
N VAL A 351 0.18 -27.12 -11.80
CA VAL A 351 -1.06 -27.74 -11.29
C VAL A 351 -2.29 -27.34 -12.13
N ARG A 352 -2.37 -26.09 -12.64
CA ARG A 352 -3.44 -25.69 -13.57
C ARG A 352 -3.39 -26.44 -14.90
N HIS A 353 -2.21 -26.78 -15.40
CA HIS A 353 -2.06 -27.53 -16.66
C HIS A 353 -2.34 -29.03 -16.49
N MET A 354 -2.27 -29.57 -15.27
CA MET A 354 -2.57 -30.98 -14.98
C MET A 354 -4.04 -31.28 -14.67
N ARG A 355 -4.90 -30.27 -14.45
CA ARG A 355 -6.35 -30.52 -14.30
C ARG A 355 -6.97 -30.84 -15.66
N PRO A 356 -7.66 -31.98 -15.84
CA PRO A 356 -8.35 -32.28 -17.09
C PRO A 356 -9.32 -31.16 -17.43
N ARG A 357 -9.33 -30.69 -18.68
CA ARG A 357 -10.46 -29.93 -19.20
C ARG A 357 -11.65 -30.88 -19.21
N HIS A 358 -12.47 -30.85 -18.18
CA HIS A 358 -13.78 -31.47 -18.25
C HIS A 358 -14.53 -30.78 -19.40
N GLN A 359 -14.78 -31.58 -20.46
CA GLN A 359 -15.64 -31.24 -21.59
C GLN A 359 -17.08 -31.10 -21.13
#